data_AF-A0A376FZC8-F1
#
_entry.id   AF-A0A376FZC8-F1
#
_cell.length_a   1.000
_cell.length_b   1.000
_cell.length_c   1.000
_cell.angle_alpha   90.00
_cell.angle_beta   90.00
_cell.angle_gamma   90.00
#
_symmetry.space_group_name_H-M   'P 1'
#
loop_
_entity.id
_entity.type
_entity.pdbx_description
1 polymer ?
#
loop_
_entity_poly.entity_id
_entity_poly.type
_entity_poly.pdbx_seq_one_letter_code
_entity_poly.pdbx_strand_id
1 'polypeptide(L)' 'MRILLIEDDMLIGDGIKTGLSKMGFSVDWFTQGR' A
#
# COMPACT_ATOMS: atom_id res chain seq x y z
N MET A 1 -5.52 -5.36 11.38
CA MET A 1 -4.08 -4.98 11.43
C MET A 1 -3.85 -3.89 10.38
N ARG A 2 -2.96 -2.92 10.65
CA ARG A 2 -2.74 -1.75 9.78
C ARG A 2 -1.32 -1.76 9.23
N ILE A 3 -1.17 -1.51 7.94
CA ILE A 3 0.10 -1.54 7.22
C ILE A 3 0.34 -0.15 6.62
N LEU A 4 1.54 0.39 6.84
CA LEU A 4 2.01 1.58 6.14
C LEU A 4 2.85 1.10 4.95
N LEU A 5 2.40 1.42 3.74
CA LEU A 5 3.12 1.15 2.49
C LEU A 5 3.75 2.46 2.01
N ILE A 6 5.07 2.45 1.82
CA ILE A 6 5.80 3.55 1.17
C ILE A 6 6.40 2.97 -0.09
N GLU A 7 5.87 3.38 -1.25
CA GLU A 7 6.26 2.87 -2.56
C GLU A 7 6.03 3.98 -3.60
N ASP A 8 7.07 4.36 -4.34
CA ASP A 8 7.02 5.45 -5.31
C ASP A 8 6.48 5.02 -6.69
N ASP A 9 6.61 3.74 -7.03
CA ASP A 9 6.02 3.18 -8.24
C ASP A 9 4.50 2.96 -8.09
N MET A 10 3.74 3.54 -9.02
CA MET A 10 2.28 3.48 -8.98
C MET A 10 1.72 2.08 -9.26
N LEU A 11 2.32 1.32 -10.18
CA LEU A 11 1.81 0.00 -10.56
C LEU A 11 2.10 -1.03 -9.48
N ILE A 12 3.31 -0.99 -8.92
CA ILE A 12 3.72 -1.88 -7.83
C ILE A 12 2.92 -1.55 -6.57
N GLY A 13 2.84 -0.27 -6.19
CA GLY A 13 2.12 0.16 -5.00
C GLY A 13 0.62 -0.16 -5.06
N ASP A 14 -0.02 0.01 -6.22
CA ASP A 14 -1.43 -0.35 -6.40
C ASP A 14 -1.66 -1.87 -6.30
N GLY A 15 -0.78 -2.67 -6.90
CA GLY A 15 -0.82 -4.13 -6.81
C GLY A 15 -0.72 -4.62 -5.36
N ILE A 16 0.23 -4.07 -4.59
CA ILE A 16 0.44 -4.41 -3.17
C ILE A 16 -0.76 -3.96 -2.32
N LYS A 17 -1.19 -2.69 -2.46
CA LYS A 17 -2.35 -2.16 -1.72
C LYS A 17 -3.60 -2.98 -1.98
N THR A 18 -3.87 -3.33 -3.24
CA THR A 18 -5.02 -4.13 -3.64
C THR A 18 -4.96 -5.54 -3.06
N GLY A 19 -3.80 -6.20 -3.14
CA GLY A 19 -3.62 -7.55 -2.58
C GLY A 19 -3.84 -7.58 -1.07
N LEU A 20 -3.20 -6.66 -0.33
CA LEU A 20 -3.32 -6.56 1.12
C LEU A 20 -4.73 -6.16 1.57
N SER A 21 -5.39 -5.25 0.84
CA SER A 21 -6.78 -4.86 1.15
C SER A 21 -7.74 -6.04 0.99
N LYS A 22 -7.56 -6.89 -0.04
CA LYS A 22 -8.34 -8.12 -0.23
C LYS A 22 -8.15 -9.14 0.89
N MET A 23 -6.99 -9.14 1.53
CA MET A 23 -6.70 -9.99 2.69
C MET A 23 -7.23 -9.40 4.02
N GLY A 24 -7.93 -8.26 3.97
CA GLY A 24 -8.55 -7.64 5.15
C GLY A 24 -7.63 -6.71 5.94
N PHE A 25 -6.48 -6.31 5.39
CA PHE A 25 -5.62 -5.31 5.99
C PHE A 25 -6.06 -3.90 5.62
N SER A 26 -5.94 -2.96 6.57
CA SER A 26 -6.01 -1.54 6.27
C SER A 26 -4.63 -1.06 5.84
N VAL A 27 -4.51 -0.53 4.62
CA VAL A 27 -3.24 -0.11 4.03
C VAL A 27 -3.26 1.40 3.79
N ASP A 28 -2.36 2.13 4.42
CA ASP A 28 -2.09 3.52 4.09
C ASP A 28 -0.90 3.54 3.13
N TRP A 29 -1.11 4.00 1.89
CA TRP A 29 -0.05 4.05 0.88
C TRP A 29 0.36 5.49 0.63
N PHE A 30 1.67 5.73 0.73
CA PHE A 30 2.33 6.98 0.41
C PHE A 30 3.35 6.74 -0.69
N THR A 31 3.41 7.66 -1.66
CA THR A 31 4.40 7.62 -2.75
C THR A 31 5.69 8.38 -2.43
N GLN A 32 5.69 9.12 -1.33
CA GLN A 32 6.84 9.89 -0.85
C GLN A 32 6.84 9.89 0.68
N GLY A 33 8.01 9.71 1.28
CA GLY A 33 8.21 9.94 2.71
C GLY A 33 8.71 11.36 2.92
N ARG A 34 7.85 12.24 3.46
CA ARG A 34 8.27 13.56 3.93
C ARG A 34 7.69 13.83 5.31
#